data_AF-A0A5F1Y9M6-F1
#
_entry.id   AF-A0A5F1Y9M6-F1
#
_cell.length_a   1.000
_cell.length_b   1.000
_cell.length_c   1.000
_cell.angle_alpha   90.00
_cell.angle_beta   90.00
_cell.angle_gamma   90.00
#
_symmetry.space_group_name_H-M   'P 1'
#
loop_
_entity.id
_entity.type
_entity.pdbx_description
1 polymer ?
#
loop_
_entity_poly.entity_id
_entity_poly.type
_entity_poly.pdbx_seq_one_letter_code
_entity_poly.pdbx_strand_id
1 'polypeptide(L)'
;MINSFKVTIFVCLTSAWLVNCTGINPGVLYKTANTNPAKSYANPVSVNLSGGLLLHMGSVPGQLGHSVENADLTGTACSKSFLGLIAIGDSSIEAAKAEGKIKKIDRIEYEQFAIGGILYHSFCTVIKGSGASPQPDSKPATTGKKK
;
A
#
# COMPACT_ATOMS: atom_id res chain seq x y z
N MET A 1 27.56 -5.64 40.01
CA MET A 1 26.67 -4.51 39.68
C MET A 1 26.81 -3.98 38.24
N ILE A 2 28.01 -4.06 37.62
CA ILE A 2 28.25 -3.59 36.23
C ILE A 2 27.54 -4.40 35.12
N ASN A 3 27.26 -5.69 35.34
CA ASN A 3 26.59 -6.51 34.33
C ASN A 3 25.10 -6.18 34.14
N SER A 4 24.36 -5.93 35.22
CA SER A 4 22.94 -5.60 35.11
C SER A 4 22.70 -4.28 34.38
N PHE A 5 23.55 -3.28 34.63
CA PHE A 5 23.45 -1.98 33.95
C PHE A 5 23.70 -2.07 32.44
N LYS A 6 24.71 -2.86 32.03
CA LYS A 6 25.00 -3.12 30.61
C LYS A 6 23.89 -3.90 29.92
N VAL A 7 23.30 -4.90 30.60
CA VAL A 7 22.17 -5.68 30.06
C VAL A 7 20.94 -4.80 29.91
N THR A 8 20.62 -3.94 30.87
CA THR A 8 19.49 -3.01 30.77
C THR A 8 19.68 -2.01 29.62
N ILE A 9 20.88 -1.43 29.45
CA ILE A 9 21.17 -0.53 28.33
C ILE A 9 21.06 -1.27 26.99
N PHE A 10 21.59 -2.49 26.90
CA PHE A 10 21.52 -3.27 25.67
C PHE A 10 20.08 -3.63 25.30
N VAL A 11 19.25 -4.01 26.28
CA VAL A 11 17.80 -4.28 26.08
C VAL A 11 17.03 -3.02 25.70
N CYS A 12 17.33 -1.87 26.30
CA CYS A 12 16.70 -0.59 25.93
C CYS A 12 17.13 -0.13 24.54
N LEU A 13 18.38 -0.35 24.15
CA LEU A 13 18.85 -0.03 22.80
C LEU A 13 18.20 -0.98 21.79
N THR A 14 18.19 -2.29 22.01
CA THR A 14 17.54 -3.22 21.06
C THR A 14 16.03 -2.98 20.94
N SER A 15 15.33 -2.63 22.03
CA SER A 15 13.92 -2.26 21.96
C SER A 15 13.68 -0.91 21.27
N ALA A 16 14.57 0.07 21.43
CA ALA A 16 14.53 1.33 20.69
C ALA A 16 14.66 1.12 19.16
N TRP A 17 15.45 0.13 18.73
CA TRP A 17 15.54 -0.25 17.32
C TRP A 17 14.28 -0.97 16.81
N LEU A 18 13.59 -1.73 17.67
CA LEU A 18 12.32 -2.38 17.33
C LEU A 18 11.14 -1.40 17.22
N VAL A 19 11.15 -0.29 17.95
CA VAL A 19 10.06 0.71 17.92
C VAL A 19 10.18 1.75 16.82
N ASN A 20 11.34 1.92 16.18
CA ASN A 20 11.46 2.83 15.02
C ASN A 20 10.73 2.31 13.76
N CYS A 21 10.22 1.07 13.79
CA CYS A 21 9.34 0.53 12.76
C CYS A 21 7.85 0.56 13.16
N THR A 22 7.46 1.10 14.32
CA THR A 22 6.04 1.28 14.65
C THR A 22 5.54 2.54 13.96
N GLY A 23 4.65 2.38 12.98
CA GLY A 23 4.22 3.42 12.04
C GLY A 23 3.42 4.60 12.62
N ILE A 24 3.50 4.85 13.94
CA ILE A 24 2.78 5.95 14.59
C ILE A 24 3.77 7.09 14.85
N ASN A 25 3.94 7.95 13.84
CA ASN A 25 4.58 9.24 14.01
C ASN A 25 3.52 10.26 14.47
N PRO A 26 3.60 10.84 15.69
CA PRO A 26 2.62 11.80 16.18
C PRO A 26 2.55 13.08 15.32
N GLY A 27 3.58 13.37 14.52
CA GLY A 27 3.55 14.45 13.52
C GLY A 27 2.54 14.23 12.37
N VAL A 28 2.04 13.01 12.20
CA VAL A 28 1.03 12.66 11.17
C VAL A 28 -0.39 12.99 11.64
N LEU A 29 -0.63 13.11 12.96
CA LEU A 29 -1.95 13.53 13.46
C LEU A 29 -2.34 14.95 12.98
N TYR A 30 -1.33 15.78 12.68
CA TYR A 30 -1.51 17.19 12.33
C TYR A 30 -1.12 17.52 10.88
N LYS A 31 -0.57 16.57 10.12
CA LYS A 31 -0.25 16.75 8.70
C LYS A 31 -0.95 15.68 7.86
N THR A 32 -1.74 16.13 6.89
CA THR A 32 -2.34 15.36 5.78
C THR A 32 -1.31 14.70 4.84
N ALA A 33 -0.03 14.61 5.23
CA ALA A 33 0.97 13.89 4.48
C ALA A 33 0.96 12.41 4.91
N ASN A 34 0.04 11.63 4.36
CA ASN A 34 0.14 10.18 4.41
C ASN A 34 0.73 9.67 3.09
N THR A 35 1.64 8.70 3.17
CA THR A 35 2.14 7.96 2.00
C THR A 35 1.12 6.93 1.51
N ASN A 36 -0.05 6.83 2.16
CA ASN A 36 -1.11 5.92 1.76
C ASN A 36 -1.80 6.47 0.49
N PRO A 37 -1.90 5.67 -0.58
CA PRO A 37 -2.57 6.05 -1.83
C PRO A 37 -4.05 6.44 -1.66
N ALA A 38 -4.70 6.01 -0.57
CA ALA A 38 -6.05 6.42 -0.21
C ALA A 38 -6.07 7.75 0.56
N LYS A 39 -6.20 8.87 -0.16
CA LYS A 39 -6.30 10.23 0.41
C LYS A 39 -7.36 10.38 1.51
N SER A 40 -8.46 9.64 1.43
CA SER A 40 -9.53 9.66 2.44
C SER A 40 -9.05 9.25 3.84
N TYR A 41 -8.01 8.40 3.91
CA TYR A 41 -7.40 7.92 5.15
C TYR A 41 -6.38 8.88 5.75
N ALA A 42 -6.07 9.99 5.07
CA ALA A 42 -5.22 11.03 5.64
C ALA A 42 -5.90 11.76 6.80
N ASN A 43 -7.24 11.71 6.84
CA ASN A 43 -8.05 12.28 7.90
C ASN A 43 -8.77 11.16 8.66
N PRO A 44 -8.28 10.75 9.85
CA PRO A 44 -8.92 9.71 10.63
C PRO A 44 -10.33 10.12 11.08
N VAL A 45 -10.63 11.41 11.20
CA VAL A 45 -11.96 11.89 11.60
C VAL A 45 -13.00 11.59 10.53
N SER A 46 -12.68 11.80 9.24
CA SER A 46 -13.62 11.50 8.15
C SER A 46 -13.89 10.01 8.03
N VAL A 47 -12.86 9.16 8.15
CA VAL A 47 -13.04 7.70 8.06
C VAL A 47 -13.90 7.18 9.22
N ASN A 48 -13.65 7.66 10.44
CA ASN A 48 -14.40 7.23 11.62
C ASN A 48 -15.86 7.72 11.60
N LEU A 49 -16.11 8.97 11.20
CA LEU A 49 -17.47 9.54 11.10
C LEU A 49 -18.30 8.89 9.99
N SER A 50 -17.68 8.49 8.87
CA SER A 50 -18.36 7.77 7.80
C SER A 50 -18.70 6.31 8.13
N GLY A 51 -18.59 5.90 9.40
CA GLY A 51 -18.86 4.54 9.87
C GLY A 51 -17.69 3.56 9.71
N GLY A 52 -16.55 4.03 9.18
CA GLY A 52 -15.35 3.22 8.97
C GLY A 52 -14.67 2.75 10.26
N LEU A 53 -15.13 3.22 11.44
CA LEU A 53 -14.68 2.72 12.74
C LEU A 53 -15.16 1.29 13.00
N LEU A 54 -16.33 0.87 12.49
CA LEU A 54 -16.87 -0.48 12.76
C LEU A 54 -16.51 -1.45 11.64
N LEU A 55 -16.84 -1.09 10.41
CA LEU A 55 -16.48 -1.84 9.21
C LEU A 55 -16.08 -0.85 8.15
N HIS A 56 -14.91 -1.07 7.58
CA HIS A 56 -14.44 -0.29 6.45
C HIS A 56 -14.08 -1.22 5.32
N MET A 57 -14.68 -1.02 4.15
CA MET A 57 -14.28 -1.69 2.92
C MET A 57 -14.26 -0.68 1.80
N GLY A 58 -13.22 -0.71 0.98
CA GLY A 58 -13.09 0.24 -0.12
C GLY A 58 -11.98 -0.16 -1.08
N SER A 59 -12.16 0.22 -2.34
CA SER A 59 -11.13 0.11 -3.37
C SER A 59 -10.80 1.51 -3.86
N VAL A 60 -9.51 1.84 -3.92
CA VAL A 60 -9.02 3.13 -4.41
C VAL A 60 -8.10 2.88 -5.60
N PRO A 61 -8.36 3.50 -6.77
CA PRO A 61 -7.46 3.40 -7.90
C PRO A 61 -6.13 4.07 -7.56
N GLY A 62 -5.05 3.35 -7.79
CA GLY A 62 -3.68 3.84 -7.66
C GLY A 62 -3.21 4.63 -8.88
N GLN A 63 -1.90 4.72 -9.03
CA GLN A 63 -1.32 5.31 -10.24
C GLN A 63 -1.67 4.46 -11.46
N LEU A 64 -2.12 5.13 -12.54
CA LEU A 64 -2.28 4.50 -13.83
C LEU A 64 -0.88 4.24 -14.42
N GLY A 65 -0.66 3.01 -14.88
CA GLY A 65 0.53 2.65 -15.62
C GLY A 65 0.46 3.10 -17.08
N HIS A 66 1.42 2.64 -17.87
CA HIS A 66 1.36 2.83 -19.32
C HIS A 66 0.29 1.91 -19.88
N SER A 67 -0.65 2.44 -20.66
CA SER A 67 -1.72 1.64 -21.27
C SER A 67 -1.11 0.47 -22.04
N VAL A 68 -1.40 -0.75 -21.60
CA VAL A 68 -0.86 -1.97 -22.21
C VAL A 68 -1.98 -2.66 -22.98
N GLU A 69 -1.76 -2.90 -24.26
CA GLU A 69 -2.65 -3.76 -25.04
C GLU A 69 -2.57 -5.19 -24.46
N ASN A 70 -3.72 -5.79 -24.13
CA ASN A 70 -3.85 -7.12 -23.50
C ASN A 70 -3.37 -7.18 -22.03
N ALA A 71 -4.04 -6.41 -21.16
CA ALA A 71 -3.85 -6.43 -19.70
C ALA A 71 -4.67 -7.56 -19.02
N ASP A 72 -4.40 -8.81 -19.40
CA ASP A 72 -5.18 -9.98 -18.97
C ASP A 72 -4.67 -10.62 -17.67
N LEU A 73 -3.50 -10.21 -17.18
CA LEU A 73 -2.91 -10.75 -15.96
C LEU A 73 -3.27 -9.90 -14.75
N THR A 74 -3.61 -10.57 -13.65
CA THR A 74 -3.87 -9.94 -12.35
C THR A 74 -2.97 -10.57 -11.29
N GLY A 75 -2.41 -9.76 -10.39
CA GLY A 75 -1.66 -10.24 -9.23
C GLY A 75 -2.00 -9.42 -7.98
N THR A 76 -2.04 -10.07 -6.81
CA THR A 76 -2.61 -9.46 -5.59
C THR A 76 -1.76 -9.73 -4.35
N ALA A 77 -1.09 -8.70 -3.82
CA ALA A 77 -0.30 -8.85 -2.60
C ALA A 77 -0.96 -8.14 -1.41
N CYS A 78 -1.07 -8.82 -0.27
CA CYS A 78 -1.78 -8.34 0.91
C CYS A 78 -0.91 -8.29 2.17
N SER A 79 -1.10 -7.22 2.95
CA SER A 79 -0.61 -7.09 4.32
C SER A 79 -1.78 -7.00 5.28
N LYS A 80 -1.66 -7.66 6.43
CA LYS A 80 -2.67 -7.72 7.49
C LYS A 80 -2.08 -7.17 8.78
N SER A 81 -2.84 -6.31 9.45
CA SER A 81 -2.53 -5.72 10.74
C SER A 81 -3.58 -6.15 11.76
N PHE A 82 -3.10 -6.59 12.92
CA PHE A 82 -3.91 -7.00 14.05
C PHE A 82 -3.68 -6.03 15.21
N LEU A 83 -4.77 -5.53 15.78
CA LEU A 83 -4.78 -4.57 16.90
C LEU A 83 -4.01 -3.26 16.64
N GLY A 84 -3.59 -3.00 15.40
CA GLY A 84 -2.63 -1.93 15.08
C GLY A 84 -1.22 -2.17 15.65
N LEU A 85 -0.95 -3.37 16.19
CA LEU A 85 0.29 -3.71 16.88
C LEU A 85 1.18 -4.62 16.03
N ILE A 86 0.57 -5.58 15.35
CA ILE A 86 1.29 -6.62 14.60
C ILE A 86 0.86 -6.52 13.14
N ALA A 87 1.80 -6.16 12.27
CA ALA A 87 1.61 -6.20 10.82
C ALA A 87 2.39 -7.38 10.23
N ILE A 88 1.73 -8.18 9.39
CA ILE A 88 2.29 -9.33 8.71
C ILE A 88 1.92 -9.32 7.22
N GLY A 89 2.86 -9.75 6.39
CA GLY A 89 2.69 -9.81 4.94
C GLY A 89 3.32 -8.65 4.19
N ASP A 90 3.27 -8.74 2.87
CA ASP A 90 3.86 -7.79 1.93
C ASP A 90 2.74 -7.33 0.98
N SER A 91 2.49 -6.03 0.94
CA SER A 91 1.53 -5.40 0.03
C SER A 91 2.22 -4.51 -0.99
N SER A 92 3.51 -4.73 -1.25
CA SER A 92 4.28 -4.00 -2.25
C SER A 92 3.78 -4.28 -3.67
N ILE A 93 4.06 -3.34 -4.57
CA ILE A 93 3.73 -3.47 -5.98
C ILE A 93 4.56 -4.61 -6.59
N GLU A 94 5.80 -4.78 -6.12
CA GLU A 94 6.74 -5.80 -6.56
C GLU A 94 6.23 -7.21 -6.24
N ALA A 95 5.71 -7.43 -5.02
CA ALA A 95 5.12 -8.70 -4.63
C ALA A 95 3.89 -9.03 -5.49
N ALA A 96 2.98 -8.09 -5.69
CA ALA A 96 1.78 -8.28 -6.51
C ALA A 96 2.15 -8.55 -7.99
N LYS A 97 3.16 -7.85 -8.49
CA LYS A 97 3.68 -8.04 -9.85
C LYS A 97 4.31 -9.41 -10.03
N ALA A 98 5.09 -9.87 -9.05
CA ALA A 98 5.73 -11.18 -9.05
C ALA A 98 4.68 -12.30 -9.03
N GLU A 99 3.65 -12.17 -8.20
CA GLU A 99 2.54 -13.13 -8.13
C GLU A 99 1.80 -13.26 -9.46
N GLY A 100 1.43 -12.13 -10.07
CA GLY A 100 0.72 -12.11 -11.37
C GLY A 100 1.62 -12.37 -12.58
N LYS A 101 2.94 -12.59 -12.40
CA LYS A 101 3.95 -12.67 -13.48
C LYS A 101 3.87 -11.49 -14.45
N ILE A 102 3.50 -10.31 -13.94
CA ILE A 102 3.27 -9.10 -14.70
C ILE A 102 4.62 -8.45 -15.00
N LYS A 103 4.85 -8.00 -16.24
CA LYS A 103 6.07 -7.23 -16.61
C LYS A 103 5.78 -5.75 -16.78
N LYS A 104 4.63 -5.43 -17.39
CA LYS A 104 4.11 -4.06 -17.55
C LYS A 104 2.80 -3.90 -16.78
N ILE A 105 2.74 -2.86 -15.97
CA ILE A 105 1.56 -2.50 -15.17
C ILE A 105 0.66 -1.61 -16.03
N ASP A 106 -0.62 -1.97 -16.15
CA ASP A 106 -1.66 -1.14 -16.76
C ASP A 106 -2.36 -0.31 -15.67
N ARG A 107 -2.87 -0.98 -14.63
CA ARG A 107 -3.55 -0.33 -13.50
C ARG A 107 -3.21 -0.96 -12.17
N ILE A 108 -3.25 -0.14 -11.13
CA ILE A 108 -3.08 -0.53 -9.74
C ILE A 108 -4.38 -0.16 -9.01
N GLU A 109 -4.91 -1.09 -8.23
CA GLU A 109 -6.09 -0.94 -7.39
C GLU A 109 -5.71 -1.32 -5.96
N TYR A 110 -6.05 -0.47 -4.99
CA TYR A 110 -5.76 -0.72 -3.58
C TYR A 110 -7.04 -1.06 -2.84
N GLU A 111 -7.16 -2.31 -2.40
CA GLU A 111 -8.29 -2.79 -1.62
C GLU A 111 -7.99 -2.73 -0.14
N GLN A 112 -8.95 -2.21 0.62
CA GLN A 112 -8.83 -2.02 2.05
C GLN A 112 -10.02 -2.66 2.73
N PHE A 113 -9.74 -3.39 3.80
CA PHE A 113 -10.75 -4.01 4.63
C PHE A 113 -10.36 -3.90 6.10
N ALA A 114 -11.19 -3.28 6.91
CA ALA A 114 -10.95 -3.08 8.33
C ALA A 114 -12.18 -3.43 9.16
N ILE A 115 -11.93 -3.97 10.35
CA ILE A 115 -12.95 -4.27 11.36
C ILE A 115 -12.54 -3.59 12.65
N GLY A 116 -13.47 -2.85 13.24
CA GLY A 116 -13.29 -2.23 14.55
C GLY A 116 -12.15 -1.20 14.61
N GLY A 117 -11.83 -0.54 13.49
CA GLY A 117 -10.90 0.59 13.33
C GLY A 117 -9.43 0.29 13.57
N ILE A 118 -9.15 -0.51 14.59
CA ILE A 118 -7.84 -0.92 15.09
C ILE A 118 -7.73 -2.44 15.22
N LEU A 119 -8.84 -3.18 15.33
CA LEU A 119 -8.79 -4.62 15.65
C LEU A 119 -8.18 -5.45 14.52
N TYR A 120 -8.62 -5.19 13.29
CA TYR A 120 -8.11 -5.86 12.11
C TYR A 120 -8.11 -4.89 10.94
N HIS A 121 -7.02 -4.86 10.19
CA HIS A 121 -6.90 -4.09 8.97
C HIS A 121 -6.14 -4.90 7.92
N SER A 122 -6.69 -5.04 6.73
CA SER A 122 -6.11 -5.70 5.58
C SER A 122 -5.97 -4.67 4.46
N PHE A 123 -4.77 -4.58 3.89
CA PHE A 123 -4.46 -3.72 2.76
C PHE A 123 -3.89 -4.59 1.64
N CYS A 124 -4.55 -4.62 0.50
CA CYS A 124 -4.16 -5.41 -0.66
C CYS A 124 -3.87 -4.52 -1.86
N THR A 125 -2.76 -4.79 -2.53
CA THR A 125 -2.39 -4.17 -3.79
C THR A 125 -2.73 -5.13 -4.91
N VAL A 126 -3.70 -4.78 -5.73
CA VAL A 126 -4.14 -5.54 -6.90
C VAL A 126 -3.58 -4.85 -8.13
N ILE A 127 -2.84 -5.59 -8.95
CA ILE A 127 -2.23 -5.06 -10.18
C ILE A 127 -2.84 -5.79 -11.36
N LYS A 128 -3.25 -5.02 -12.36
CA LYS A 128 -3.61 -5.52 -13.69
C LYS A 128 -2.54 -5.11 -14.69
N GLY A 129 -2.17 -6.02 -15.58
CA GLY A 129 -1.13 -5.76 -16.56
C GLY A 129 -0.88 -6.93 -17.50
N SER A 130 0.26 -6.86 -18.20
CA SER A 130 0.65 -7.86 -19.20
C SER A 130 2.01 -8.49 -18.89
N GLY A 131 2.17 -9.76 -19.26
CA GLY A 131 3.41 -10.53 -19.15
C GLY A 131 4.34 -10.34 -20.36
N ALA A 132 3.86 -9.68 -21.42
CA ALA A 132 4.64 -9.38 -22.61
C ALA A 132 5.77 -8.38 -22.31
N SER A 133 6.96 -8.65 -22.87
CA SER A 133 8.07 -7.69 -22.91
C SER A 133 7.68 -6.42 -23.68
N PRO A 134 8.36 -5.28 -23.47
CA PRO A 134 7.94 -4.02 -24.05
C PRO A 134 7.85 -4.07 -25.57
N GLN A 135 6.64 -3.97 -26.13
CA GLN A 135 6.50 -3.36 -27.44
C GLN A 135 6.71 -1.85 -27.30
N PRO A 136 7.53 -1.25 -28.18
CA PRO A 136 7.79 0.18 -28.20
C PRO A 136 6.51 0.93 -28.59
N ASP A 137 6.35 2.10 -28.00
CA ASP A 137 5.21 2.99 -28.18
C ASP A 137 4.83 3.14 -29.66
N SER A 138 3.63 2.72 -30.03
CA SER A 138 3.02 3.09 -31.30
C SER A 138 2.75 4.59 -31.26
N LYS A 139 3.72 5.33 -31.80
CA LYS A 139 3.63 6.75 -32.18
C LYS A 139 2.22 7.09 -32.66
N PRO A 140 1.57 8.17 -32.16
CA PRO A 140 0.26 8.56 -32.64
C PRO A 140 0.35 8.92 -34.13
N ALA A 141 -0.37 8.17 -34.97
CA ALA A 141 -0.53 8.48 -36.38
C ALA A 141 -1.36 9.76 -36.51
N THR A 142 -0.68 10.89 -36.67
CA THR A 142 -1.31 12.15 -37.06
C THR A 142 -1.69 12.06 -38.54
N THR A 143 -2.89 11.59 -38.86
CA THR A 143 -3.45 11.77 -40.21
C THR A 143 -4.08 13.15 -40.30
N GLY A 144 -3.27 14.13 -40.70
CA GLY A 144 -3.79 15.33 -41.33
C GLY A 144 -4.26 15.00 -42.75
N LYS A 145 -5.53 15.24 -43.03
CA LYS A 145 -6.03 15.53 -44.39
C LYS A 145 -7.11 16.61 -44.31
N LYS A 146 -6.66 17.86 -44.40
CA LYS A 146 -7.42 18.97 -45.00
C LYS A 146 -6.67 19.35 -46.28
N LYS A 147 -7.24 19.04 -47.44
CA LYS A 147 -7.34 19.95 -48.59
C LYS A 147 -8.26 19.32 -49.63
#